data_AF-A0A383CYZ5-F1
#
_entry.id   AF-A0A383CYZ5-F1
#
_cell.length_a   1.000
_cell.length_b   1.000
_cell.length_c   1.000
_cell.angle_alpha   90.00
_cell.angle_beta   90.00
_cell.angle_gamma   90.00
#
_symmetry.space_group_name_H-M   'P 1'
#
loop_
_entity.id
_entity.type
_entity.pdbx_description
1 polymer ?
#
loop_
_entity_poly.entity_id
_entity_poly.type
_entity_poly.pdbx_seq_one_letter_code
_entity_poly.pdbx_strand_id
1 'polypeptide(L)'
;MNLLDKMDNWLYKYQEQQLHFFWAFSVTTLAIFWKPLLISGLVLTIGKEIWDAQNPPHKFSWNDVKWGVIGWVVGLLIVGA
;
A
#
# COMPACT_ATOMS: atom_id res chain seq x y z
N MET A 1 -9.49 -26.75 6.81
CA MET A 1 -8.36 -25.81 6.83
C MET A 1 -7.72 -25.88 8.20
N ASN A 2 -6.45 -26.31 8.25
CA ASN A 2 -5.71 -26.51 9.49
C ASN A 2 -5.27 -25.15 10.09
N LEU A 3 -4.82 -25.13 11.34
CA LEU A 3 -4.26 -23.94 12.00
C LEU A 3 -3.14 -23.31 11.17
N LEU A 4 -2.24 -24.14 10.62
CA LEU A 4 -1.11 -23.69 9.79
C LEU A 4 -1.59 -22.90 8.56
N ASP A 5 -2.59 -23.41 7.85
CA ASP A 5 -3.15 -22.72 6.67
C ASP A 5 -3.77 -21.35 7.06
N LYS A 6 -4.38 -21.26 8.24
CA LYS A 6 -4.94 -19.99 8.74
C LYS A 6 -3.84 -18.99 9.08
N MET A 7 -2.76 -19.46 9.70
CA MET A 7 -1.60 -18.63 10.05
C MET A 7 -0.88 -18.13 8.80
N ASP A 8 -0.69 -19.00 7.81
CA ASP A 8 -0.06 -18.66 6.53
C ASP A 8 -0.86 -17.59 5.77
N ASN A 9 -2.18 -17.79 5.65
CA ASN A 9 -3.07 -16.80 5.04
C ASN A 9 -3.10 -15.47 5.81
N TRP A 10 -3.01 -15.51 7.14
CA TRP A 10 -2.96 -14.30 7.95
C TRP A 10 -1.64 -13.55 7.75
N LEU A 11 -0.51 -14.27 7.75
CA LEU A 11 0.81 -13.70 7.53
C LEU A 11 0.92 -13.09 6.14
N TYR A 12 0.44 -13.79 5.11
CA TYR A 12 0.40 -13.29 3.74
C TYR A 12 -0.38 -11.97 3.64
N LYS A 13 -1.60 -11.93 4.20
CA LYS A 13 -2.41 -10.69 4.23
C LYS A 13 -1.73 -9.56 5.01
N TYR A 14 -1.04 -9.89 6.10
CA TYR A 14 -0.32 -8.90 6.88
C TYR A 14 0.88 -8.32 6.11
N GLN A 15 1.62 -9.17 5.38
CA GLN A 15 2.72 -8.73 4.51
C GLN A 15 2.24 -7.84 3.36
N GLU A 16 1.11 -8.17 2.73
CA GLU A 16 0.48 -7.31 1.71
C GLU A 16 0.17 -5.92 2.29
N GLN A 17 -0.43 -5.85 3.47
CA GLN A 17 -0.74 -4.57 4.13
C GLN A 17 0.51 -3.75 4.44
N GLN A 18 1.57 -4.41 4.93
CA GLN A 18 2.87 -3.77 5.18
C GLN A 18 3.48 -3.24 3.88
N LEU A 19 3.40 -4.00 2.78
CA LEU A 19 3.92 -3.60 1.48
C LEU A 19 3.26 -2.31 0.97
N HIS A 20 1.93 -2.22 1.03
CA HIS A 20 1.18 -1.03 0.60
C HIS A 20 1.53 0.19 1.45
N PHE A 21 1.67 0.01 2.77
CA PHE A 21 2.16 1.07 3.64
C PHE A 21 3.57 1.53 3.24
N PHE A 22 4.51 0.59 3.11
CA PHE A 22 5.92 0.92 2.86
C PHE A 22 6.15 1.55 1.51
N TRP A 23 5.48 1.11 0.44
CA TRP A 23 5.64 1.80 -0.84
C TRP A 23 5.08 3.21 -0.76
N ALA A 24 3.91 3.41 -0.14
CA ALA A 24 3.23 4.70 -0.21
C ALA A 24 4.01 5.72 0.58
N PHE A 25 4.49 5.29 1.73
CA PHE A 25 5.46 6.00 2.53
C PHE A 25 6.76 6.31 1.76
N SER A 26 7.41 5.32 1.16
CA SER A 26 8.72 5.50 0.51
C SER A 26 8.63 6.43 -0.69
N VAL A 27 7.62 6.23 -1.54
CA VAL A 27 7.41 7.05 -2.73
C VAL A 27 7.10 8.50 -2.33
N THR A 28 6.26 8.71 -1.32
CA THR A 28 5.95 10.07 -0.84
C THR A 28 7.12 10.73 -0.13
N THR A 29 7.95 9.99 0.61
CA THR A 29 9.15 10.57 1.24
C THR A 29 10.20 11.01 0.21
N LEU A 30 10.28 10.34 -0.94
CA LEU A 30 11.12 10.76 -2.06
C LEU A 30 10.66 12.08 -2.72
N ALA A 31 9.48 12.62 -2.35
CA ALA A 31 9.01 13.90 -2.84
C ALA A 31 9.87 15.11 -2.46
N ILE A 32 10.79 14.94 -1.49
CA ILE A 32 11.86 15.91 -1.20
C ILE A 32 12.68 16.20 -2.48
N PHE A 33 12.88 15.21 -3.34
CA PHE A 33 13.63 15.36 -4.59
C PHE A 33 12.76 15.81 -5.77
N TRP A 34 11.50 15.37 -5.82
CA TRP A 34 10.59 15.70 -6.92
C TRP A 34 9.14 15.79 -6.46
N LYS A 35 8.59 17.02 -6.45
CA LYS A 35 7.25 17.32 -5.89
C LYS A 35 6.08 16.49 -6.43
N PRO A 36 6.01 16.06 -7.70
CA PRO A 36 4.95 15.17 -8.17
C PRO A 36 4.83 13.88 -7.36
N LEU A 37 5.91 13.47 -6.67
CA LEU A 37 5.89 12.27 -5.85
C LEU A 37 4.98 12.39 -4.62
N LEU A 38 4.63 13.62 -4.20
CA LEU A 38 3.71 13.86 -3.08
C LEU A 38 2.40 13.10 -3.24
N ILE A 39 1.82 13.08 -4.44
CA ILE A 39 0.55 12.37 -4.71
C ILE A 39 0.77 10.96 -5.24
N SER A 40 1.96 10.66 -5.74
CA SER A 40 2.23 9.41 -6.46
C SER A 40 2.12 8.16 -5.57
N GLY A 41 2.42 8.25 -4.28
CA GLY A 41 2.21 7.13 -3.35
C GLY A 41 0.74 6.69 -3.28
N LEU A 42 -0.18 7.65 -3.33
CA LEU A 42 -1.63 7.40 -3.36
C LEU A 42 -2.08 6.90 -4.73
N VAL A 43 -1.60 7.52 -5.83
CA VAL A 43 -1.91 7.09 -7.21
C VAL A 43 -1.47 5.66 -7.45
N LEU A 44 -0.26 5.29 -7.03
CA LEU A 44 0.24 3.93 -7.13
C LEU A 44 -0.69 2.98 -6.37
N THR A 45 -1.00 3.28 -5.09
CA THR A 45 -1.84 2.42 -4.23
C THR A 45 -3.18 2.12 -4.89
N ILE A 46 -3.86 3.16 -5.39
CA ILE A 46 -5.14 3.00 -6.08
C ILE A 46 -4.97 2.25 -7.41
N GLY A 47 -3.94 2.60 -8.19
CA GLY A 47 -3.66 1.96 -9.48
C GLY A 47 -3.42 0.46 -9.35
N LYS A 48 -2.68 0.04 -8.31
CA LYS A 48 -2.47 -1.37 -7.98
C LYS A 48 -3.78 -2.05 -7.64
N GLU A 49 -4.57 -1.48 -6.74
CA GLU A 49 -5.81 -2.14 -6.31
C GLU A 49 -6.83 -2.26 -7.45
N ILE A 50 -6.87 -1.28 -8.36
CA ILE A 50 -7.64 -1.38 -9.62
C ILE A 50 -7.08 -2.49 -10.52
N TRP A 51 -5.75 -2.59 -10.63
CA TRP A 51 -5.10 -3.65 -11.40
C TRP A 51 -5.43 -5.03 -10.84
N ASP A 52 -5.38 -5.21 -9.52
CA ASP A 52 -5.76 -6.44 -8.84
C ASP A 52 -7.23 -6.80 -9.04
N ALA A 53 -8.12 -5.80 -9.09
CA ALA A 53 -9.53 -6.01 -9.40
C ALA A 53 -9.75 -6.59 -10.81
N GLN A 54 -8.81 -6.34 -11.73
CA GLN A 54 -8.89 -6.77 -13.13
C GLN A 54 -8.10 -8.05 -13.41
N ASN A 55 -7.20 -8.48 -12.51
CA ASN A 55 -6.28 -9.59 -12.72
C ASN A 55 -6.42 -10.67 -11.63
N PRO A 56 -7.21 -11.74 -11.88
CA PRO A 56 -7.25 -12.91 -11.00
C PRO A 56 -5.85 -13.54 -10.86
N PRO A 57 -5.48 -14.08 -9.68
CA PRO A 57 -6.34 -14.45 -8.57
C PRO A 57 -6.53 -13.34 -7.52
N HIS A 58 -5.89 -12.19 -7.69
CA HIS A 58 -5.96 -11.10 -6.73
C HIS A 58 -7.33 -10.40 -6.79
N LYS A 59 -7.69 -9.72 -5.71
CA LYS A 59 -8.96 -9.03 -5.56
C LYS A 59 -8.72 -7.70 -4.90
N PHE A 60 -9.51 -6.72 -5.32
CA PHE A 60 -9.54 -5.41 -4.67
C PHE A 60 -9.74 -5.56 -3.15
N SER A 61 -8.89 -4.87 -2.39
CA SER A 61 -8.82 -4.94 -0.95
C SER A 61 -8.79 -3.55 -0.33
N TRP A 62 -9.89 -3.20 0.35
CA TRP A 62 -9.99 -1.94 1.09
C TRP A 62 -8.97 -1.80 2.22
N ASN A 63 -8.50 -2.92 2.77
CA ASN A 63 -7.45 -2.88 3.79
C ASN A 63 -6.12 -2.43 3.20
N ASP A 64 -5.80 -2.86 1.98
CA ASP A 64 -4.55 -2.51 1.31
C ASP A 64 -4.56 -1.04 0.88
N VAL A 65 -5.70 -0.54 0.40
CA VAL A 65 -5.94 0.91 0.21
C VAL A 65 -5.72 1.68 1.52
N LYS A 66 -6.32 1.23 2.63
CA LYS A 66 -6.22 1.92 3.92
C LYS A 66 -4.76 2.01 4.39
N TRP A 67 -4.00 0.93 4.31
CA TRP A 67 -2.60 0.94 4.72
C TRP A 67 -1.72 1.78 3.80
N GLY A 68 -1.97 1.76 2.48
CA GLY A 68 -1.32 2.68 1.56
C GLY A 68 -1.64 4.15 1.85
N VAL A 69 -2.90 4.49 2.19
CA VAL A 69 -3.27 5.85 2.61
C VAL A 69 -2.57 6.25 3.91
N ILE A 70 -2.47 5.35 4.89
CA ILE A 70 -1.73 5.64 6.13
C ILE A 70 -0.25 5.88 5.83
N GLY A 71 0.38 5.04 5.00
CA GLY A 71 1.78 5.22 4.58
C GLY A 71 2.00 6.56 3.86
N TRP A 72 1.09 6.92 2.97
CA TRP A 72 1.07 8.20 2.28
C TRP A 72 0.99 9.39 3.25
N VAL A 73 0.03 9.40 4.19
CA VAL A 73 -0.11 10.46 5.20
C VAL A 73 1.14 10.59 6.06
N VAL A 74 1.69 9.47 6.53
CA VAL A 74 2.94 9.49 7.31
C VAL A 74 4.09 10.05 6.47
N GLY A 75 4.16 9.70 5.19
CA GLY A 75 5.14 10.26 4.25
C GLY A 75 5.02 11.78 4.12
N LEU A 76 3.81 12.31 3.95
CA LEU A 76 3.54 13.75 3.87
C LEU A 76 4.02 14.49 5.12
N LEU A 77 3.71 13.95 6.30
CA LEU A 77 4.15 14.52 7.58
C LEU A 77 5.68 14.59 7.68
N ILE A 78 6.41 13.59 7.19
CA ILE A 78 7.87 13.57 7.21
C ILE A 78 8.48 14.59 6.24
N VAL A 79 7.89 14.76 5.05
CA VAL A 79 8.40 15.72 4.05
C VAL A 79 7.90 17.15 4.27
N GLY A 80 7.05 17.37 5.27
CA GLY A 80 6.51 18.68 5.64
C GLY A 80 5.51 19.24 4.62
N ALA A 81 4.74 18.36 3.98
CA ALA A 81 3.73 18.71 2.96
C ALA A 81 2.29 18.49 3.44
#